data_AF-A0A4Q0IUN7-F1
#
_entry.id   AF-A0A4Q0IUN7-F1
#
_cell.length_a   1.000
_cell.length_b   1.000
_cell.length_c   1.000
_cell.angle_alpha   90.00
_cell.angle_beta   90.00
_cell.angle_gamma   90.00
#
_symmetry.space_group_name_H-M   'P 1'
#
loop_
_entity.id
_entity.type
_entity.pdbx_description
1 polymer ?
#
loop_
_entity_poly.entity_id
_entity_poly.type
_entity_poly.pdbx_seq_one_letter_code
_entity_poly.pdbx_strand_id
1 'polypeptide(L)'
;METVNGKTCISYAELTDGIITASNLKAMVRRGKIRQVRLGGNGRTALYDLESLPMRVQIDVFHRYGNPYIVSFGEIAPKSSDIAYYSCIVLPNGKKLSQEYIEKYSYGCAVLSRCIELHSIENVTWEKLAEAVRRLSAKYKSCLPKSAAGLRRKAHNYINNGAACLVSLKFGNSNASKL
;
A
#
# COMPACT_ATOMS: atom_id res chain seq x y z
N MET A 1 -15.53 8.24 3.26
CA MET A 1 -14.76 8.99 2.24
C MET A 1 -14.97 8.36 0.87
N GLU A 2 -15.14 9.16 -0.17
CA GLU A 2 -15.34 8.69 -1.55
C GLU A 2 -14.51 9.51 -2.56
N THR A 3 -14.17 8.94 -3.71
CA THR A 3 -13.46 9.66 -4.78
C THR A 3 -14.44 10.19 -5.81
N VAL A 4 -14.50 11.50 -6.00
CA VAL A 4 -15.40 12.16 -6.96
C VAL A 4 -14.58 13.09 -7.84
N ASN A 5 -14.66 12.92 -9.17
CA ASN A 5 -13.91 13.71 -10.16
C ASN A 5 -12.39 13.74 -9.88
N GLY A 6 -11.82 12.60 -9.46
CA GLY A 6 -10.39 12.48 -9.12
C GLY A 6 -10.00 13.09 -7.77
N LYS A 7 -10.96 13.60 -6.99
CA LYS A 7 -10.72 14.18 -5.66
C LYS A 7 -11.23 13.27 -4.56
N THR A 8 -10.40 13.05 -3.55
CA THR A 8 -10.85 12.39 -2.32
C THR A 8 -11.73 13.35 -1.53
N CYS A 9 -12.95 12.92 -1.26
CA CYS A 9 -13.98 13.71 -0.62
C CYS A 9 -14.42 13.08 0.70
N ILE A 10 -14.79 13.92 1.65
CA ILE A 10 -15.43 13.53 2.91
C ILE A 10 -16.87 14.05 2.95
N SER A 11 -17.78 13.25 3.50
CA SER A 11 -19.18 13.64 3.62
C SER A 11 -19.43 14.63 4.75
N TYR A 12 -20.53 15.38 4.65
CA TYR A 12 -20.97 16.26 5.74
C TYR A 12 -21.13 15.52 7.07
N ALA A 13 -21.71 14.31 7.05
CA ALA A 13 -21.93 13.52 8.26
C ALA A 13 -20.60 13.13 8.92
N GLU A 14 -19.67 12.54 8.16
CA GLU A 14 -18.34 12.16 8.66
C GLU A 14 -17.55 13.38 9.17
N LEU A 15 -17.62 14.50 8.45
CA LEU A 15 -16.87 15.71 8.81
C LEU A 15 -17.45 16.42 10.04
N THR A 16 -18.76 16.33 10.26
CA THR A 16 -19.43 17.00 11.40
C THR A 16 -19.62 16.11 12.63
N ASP A 17 -19.17 14.86 12.56
CA ASP A 17 -19.21 13.88 13.64
C ASP A 17 -18.17 14.19 14.75
N GLY A 18 -18.04 15.43 15.21
CA GLY A 18 -17.07 15.80 16.24
C GLY A 18 -15.65 16.10 15.73
N ILE A 19 -15.44 16.21 14.42
CA ILE A 19 -14.20 16.78 13.83
C ILE A 19 -14.32 18.30 13.70
N ILE A 20 -15.37 18.79 13.04
CA ILE A 20 -15.67 20.23 12.95
C ILE A 20 -17.16 20.47 13.16
N THR A 21 -17.52 21.54 13.85
CA THR A 21 -18.93 21.89 14.02
C THR A 21 -19.57 22.32 12.70
N ALA A 22 -20.86 22.02 12.52
CA ALA A 22 -21.63 22.41 11.34
C ALA A 22 -21.55 23.92 11.05
N SER A 23 -21.61 24.75 12.09
CA SER A 23 -21.52 26.22 11.97
C SER A 23 -20.15 26.67 11.47
N ASN A 24 -19.07 26.08 11.99
CA ASN A 24 -17.71 26.40 11.54
C ASN A 24 -17.49 25.93 10.10
N LEU A 25 -17.93 24.72 9.75
CA LEU A 25 -17.87 24.21 8.37
C LEU A 25 -18.57 25.16 7.39
N LYS A 26 -19.81 25.57 7.68
CA LYS A 26 -20.55 26.55 6.84
C LYS A 26 -19.80 27.88 6.70
N ALA A 27 -19.24 28.40 7.80
CA ALA A 27 -18.47 29.65 7.77
C ALA A 27 -17.19 29.52 6.92
N MET A 28 -16.48 28.39 7.00
CA MET A 28 -15.27 28.12 6.23
C MET A 28 -15.55 27.94 4.74
N VAL A 29 -16.65 27.26 4.39
CA VAL A 29 -17.11 27.13 3.01
C VAL A 29 -17.49 28.50 2.44
N ARG A 30 -18.27 29.31 3.19
CA ARG A 30 -18.64 30.68 2.76
C ARG A 30 -17.43 31.58 2.56
N ARG A 31 -16.36 31.41 3.35
CA ARG A 31 -15.10 32.15 3.22
C ARG A 31 -14.19 31.60 2.11
N GLY A 32 -14.60 30.55 1.39
CA GLY A 32 -13.82 29.92 0.33
C GLY A 32 -12.61 29.10 0.82
N LYS A 33 -12.51 28.81 2.12
CA LYS A 33 -11.40 28.01 2.68
C LYS A 33 -11.58 26.52 2.42
N ILE A 34 -12.81 26.02 2.53
CA ILE A 34 -13.15 24.62 2.25
C ILE A 34 -13.94 24.59 0.95
N ARG A 35 -13.52 23.71 0.03
CA ARG A 35 -14.17 23.52 -1.25
C ARG A 35 -15.25 22.45 -1.12
N GLN A 36 -16.48 22.83 -1.40
CA GLN A 36 -17.59 21.89 -1.54
C GLN A 36 -17.60 21.32 -2.96
N VAL A 37 -17.45 20.00 -3.08
CA VAL A 37 -17.41 19.28 -4.37
C VAL A 37 -18.81 18.90 -4.82
N ARG A 38 -19.69 18.58 -3.87
CA ARG A 38 -21.09 18.22 -4.13
C ARG A 38 -22.02 18.95 -3.15
N LEU A 39 -23.03 19.63 -3.68
CA LEU A 39 -24.13 20.19 -2.89
C LEU A 39 -24.96 19.05 -2.28
N GLY A 40 -25.40 19.25 -1.03
CA GLY A 40 -26.37 18.35 -0.39
C GLY A 40 -27.81 18.76 -0.68
N GLY A 41 -28.76 17.90 -0.31
CA GLY A 41 -30.21 18.13 -0.50
C GLY A 41 -30.85 17.18 -1.51
N ASN A 42 -32.18 17.09 -1.54
CA ASN A 42 -32.95 16.16 -2.38
C ASN A 42 -32.45 14.69 -2.27
N GLY A 43 -32.18 14.23 -1.03
CA GLY A 43 -31.64 12.90 -0.76
C GLY A 43 -30.14 12.73 -1.03
N ARG A 44 -29.42 13.77 -1.46
CA ARG A 44 -27.97 13.74 -1.73
C ARG A 44 -27.16 14.21 -0.53
N THR A 45 -26.04 13.53 -0.28
CA THR A 45 -25.07 13.91 0.74
C THR A 45 -24.07 14.94 0.20
N ALA A 46 -23.88 16.04 0.93
CA ALA A 46 -22.87 17.03 0.62
C ALA A 46 -21.44 16.47 0.80
N LEU A 47 -20.55 16.81 -0.13
CA LEU A 47 -19.15 16.38 -0.12
C LEU A 47 -18.19 17.55 -0.14
N TYR A 48 -17.10 17.40 0.60
CA TYR A 48 -16.04 18.40 0.72
C TYR A 48 -14.71 17.82 0.30
N ASP A 49 -13.92 18.62 -0.42
CA ASP A 49 -12.59 18.27 -0.90
C ASP A 49 -11.62 18.14 0.28
N LEU A 50 -11.06 16.96 0.47
CA LEU A 50 -10.22 16.64 1.63
C LEU A 50 -8.94 17.49 1.65
N GLU A 51 -8.35 17.76 0.48
CA GLU A 51 -7.12 18.59 0.35
C GLU A 51 -7.38 20.06 0.69
N SER A 52 -8.62 20.52 0.52
CA SER A 52 -8.99 21.91 0.85
C SER A 52 -9.20 22.14 2.34
N LEU A 53 -9.31 21.08 3.14
CA LEU A 53 -9.53 21.22 4.58
C LEU A 53 -8.31 21.86 5.24
N PRO A 54 -8.48 22.66 6.31
CA PRO A 54 -7.36 23.12 7.13
C PRO A 54 -6.56 21.93 7.68
N MET A 55 -5.23 22.07 7.77
CA MET A 55 -4.33 20.97 8.18
C MET A 55 -4.75 20.27 9.48
N ARG A 56 -5.20 21.03 10.49
CA ARG A 56 -5.72 20.44 11.74
C ARG A 56 -6.90 19.49 11.49
N VAL A 57 -7.85 19.92 10.66
CA VAL A 57 -9.03 19.11 10.31
C VAL A 57 -8.63 17.89 9.48
N GLN A 58 -7.66 18.03 8.55
CA GLN A 58 -7.13 16.89 7.81
C GLN A 58 -6.51 15.83 8.74
N ILE A 59 -5.70 16.26 9.72
CA ILE A 59 -5.08 15.36 10.71
C ILE A 59 -6.16 14.61 11.50
N ASP A 60 -7.18 15.31 11.99
CA ASP A 60 -8.29 14.69 12.73
C ASP A 60 -9.07 13.67 11.88
N VAL A 61 -9.32 14.00 10.60
CA VAL A 61 -9.91 13.08 9.63
C VAL A 61 -9.04 11.85 9.42
N PHE A 62 -7.74 12.02 9.20
CA PHE A 62 -6.80 10.92 8.99
C PHE A 62 -6.67 10.04 10.22
N HIS A 63 -6.71 10.61 11.42
CA HIS A 63 -6.70 9.85 12.67
C HIS A 63 -7.93 8.95 12.82
N ARG A 64 -9.10 9.45 12.41
CA ARG A 64 -10.35 8.70 12.57
C ARG A 64 -10.61 7.69 11.47
N TYR A 65 -10.42 8.10 10.21
CA TYR A 65 -10.84 7.30 9.05
C TYR A 65 -9.65 6.72 8.27
N GLY A 66 -8.41 6.93 8.75
CA GLY A 66 -7.20 6.58 8.04
C GLY A 66 -6.82 7.63 6.99
N ASN A 67 -5.55 7.60 6.56
CA ASN A 67 -5.07 8.49 5.51
C ASN A 67 -5.30 7.83 4.14
N PRO A 68 -6.20 8.34 3.29
CA PRO A 68 -6.53 7.74 1.99
C PRO A 68 -5.40 7.88 0.95
N TYR A 69 -4.39 8.70 1.23
CA TYR A 69 -3.20 8.85 0.39
C TYR A 69 -2.12 7.81 0.72
N ILE A 70 -2.26 7.10 1.84
CA ILE A 70 -1.36 6.02 2.24
C ILE A 70 -1.98 4.70 1.83
N VAL A 71 -1.31 3.98 0.93
CA VAL A 71 -1.71 2.62 0.56
C VAL A 71 -1.38 1.67 1.71
N SER A 72 -2.39 0.95 2.19
CA SER A 72 -2.24 -0.12 3.16
C SER A 72 -2.30 -1.47 2.45
N PHE A 73 -1.37 -2.36 2.77
CA PHE A 73 -1.42 -3.75 2.29
C PHE A 73 -2.40 -4.62 3.08
N GLY A 74 -2.87 -4.16 4.25
CA GLY A 74 -3.64 -4.99 5.19
C GLY A 74 -2.78 -6.06 5.85
N GLU A 75 -3.42 -7.14 6.29
CA GLU A 75 -2.72 -8.32 6.80
C GLU A 75 -2.05 -9.07 5.64
N ILE A 76 -0.75 -9.32 5.78
CA ILE A 76 0.05 -10.03 4.77
C ILE A 76 0.50 -11.35 5.38
N ALA A 77 0.05 -12.45 4.78
CA ALA A 77 0.45 -13.81 5.14
C ALA A 77 0.97 -14.55 3.88
N PRO A 78 2.10 -15.26 3.97
CA PRO A 78 2.56 -16.10 2.87
C PRO A 78 1.62 -17.27 2.61
N LYS A 79 1.48 -17.66 1.34
CA LYS A 79 0.73 -18.86 0.96
C LYS A 79 1.53 -20.10 1.34
N SER A 80 0.86 -21.15 1.80
CA SER A 80 1.50 -22.43 2.10
C SER A 80 2.25 -23.02 0.91
N SER A 81 1.78 -22.77 -0.31
CA SER A 81 2.45 -23.18 -1.56
C SER A 81 3.79 -22.47 -1.78
N ASP A 82 3.89 -21.17 -1.44
CA ASP A 82 5.14 -20.42 -1.55
C ASP A 82 6.16 -20.95 -0.52
N ILE A 83 5.73 -21.19 0.72
CA ILE A 83 6.57 -21.76 1.77
C ILE A 83 7.09 -23.14 1.36
N ALA A 84 6.19 -24.02 0.90
CA ALA A 84 6.54 -25.35 0.43
C ALA A 84 7.53 -25.29 -0.74
N TYR A 85 7.30 -24.41 -1.71
CA TYR A 85 8.20 -24.20 -2.84
C TYR A 85 9.63 -23.89 -2.37
N TYR A 86 9.82 -22.87 -1.52
CA TYR A 86 11.16 -22.49 -1.06
C TYR A 86 11.80 -23.55 -0.15
N SER A 87 11.02 -24.31 0.62
CA SER A 87 11.53 -25.39 1.47
C SER A 87 12.14 -26.55 0.67
N CYS A 88 11.70 -26.74 -0.58
CA CYS A 88 12.18 -27.78 -1.48
C CYS A 88 13.36 -27.34 -2.36
N ILE A 89 13.75 -26.06 -2.34
CA ILE A 89 14.87 -25.58 -3.15
C ILE A 89 16.20 -26.10 -2.62
N VAL A 90 16.96 -26.71 -3.54
CA VAL A 90 18.35 -27.12 -3.32
C VAL A 90 19.24 -26.20 -4.14
N LEU A 91 20.21 -25.60 -3.48
CA LEU A 91 21.20 -24.70 -4.09
C LEU A 91 22.24 -25.51 -4.88
N PRO A 92 23.00 -24.89 -5.80
CA PRO A 92 24.03 -25.59 -6.58
C PRO A 92 25.11 -26.29 -5.73
N ASN A 93 25.32 -25.85 -4.49
CA ASN A 93 26.22 -26.47 -3.52
C ASN A 93 25.60 -27.64 -2.73
N GLY A 94 24.40 -28.10 -3.11
CA GLY A 94 23.66 -29.18 -2.46
C GLY A 94 22.96 -28.79 -1.15
N LYS A 95 23.12 -27.55 -0.66
CA LYS A 95 22.46 -27.10 0.58
C LYS A 95 21.04 -26.61 0.31
N LYS A 96 20.16 -26.77 1.29
CA LYS A 96 18.82 -26.16 1.29
C LYS A 96 18.89 -24.69 1.70
N LEU A 97 17.84 -23.93 1.37
CA LEU A 97 17.65 -22.59 1.90
C LEU A 97 17.49 -22.63 3.42
N SER A 98 18.05 -21.64 4.12
CA SER A 98 17.79 -21.48 5.55
C SER A 98 16.35 -21.03 5.79
N GLN A 99 15.82 -21.30 6.98
CA GLN A 99 14.48 -20.88 7.37
C GLN A 99 14.26 -19.37 7.20
N GLU A 100 15.27 -18.54 7.51
CA GLU A 100 15.19 -17.10 7.32
C GLU A 100 14.99 -16.70 5.85
N TYR A 101 15.65 -17.37 4.91
CA TYR A 101 15.45 -17.10 3.49
C TYR A 101 14.10 -17.59 2.98
N ILE A 102 13.63 -18.74 3.48
CA ILE A 102 12.29 -19.26 3.18
C ILE A 102 11.24 -18.23 3.61
N GLU A 103 11.31 -17.74 4.85
CA GLU A 103 10.40 -16.70 5.35
C GLU A 103 10.49 -15.43 4.51
N LYS A 104 11.69 -14.91 4.30
CA LYS A 104 11.94 -13.69 3.51
C LYS A 104 11.35 -13.75 2.10
N TYR A 105 11.51 -14.88 1.40
CA TYR A 105 10.98 -15.01 0.04
C TYR A 105 9.48 -15.26 0.02
N SER A 106 8.96 -16.05 0.97
CA SER A 106 7.52 -16.32 1.08
C SER A 106 6.74 -15.03 1.38
N TYR A 107 7.23 -14.19 2.29
CA TYR A 107 6.65 -12.85 2.51
C TYR A 107 6.84 -11.94 1.30
N GLY A 108 7.95 -12.05 0.58
CA GLY A 108 8.16 -11.35 -0.69
C GLY A 108 7.08 -11.68 -1.73
N CYS A 109 6.71 -12.96 -1.88
CA CYS A 109 5.61 -13.39 -2.74
C CYS A 109 4.27 -12.77 -2.32
N ALA A 110 3.97 -12.80 -1.02
CA ALA A 110 2.72 -12.28 -0.49
C ALA A 110 2.56 -10.77 -0.74
N VAL A 111 3.62 -9.99 -0.47
CA VAL A 111 3.63 -8.55 -0.73
C VAL A 111 3.52 -8.25 -2.23
N LEU A 112 4.22 -8.99 -3.10
CA LEU A 112 4.11 -8.82 -4.56
C LEU A 112 2.70 -9.13 -5.06
N SER A 113 2.11 -10.23 -4.57
CA SER A 113 0.73 -10.60 -4.92
C SER A 113 -0.23 -9.48 -4.56
N ARG A 114 -0.12 -8.91 -3.36
CA ARG A 114 -0.95 -7.78 -2.94
C ARG A 114 -0.70 -6.52 -3.77
N CYS A 115 0.56 -6.23 -4.13
CA CYS A 115 0.88 -5.10 -5.02
C CYS A 115 0.20 -5.25 -6.39
N ILE A 116 0.24 -6.45 -6.97
CA ILE A 116 -0.37 -6.74 -8.27
C ILE A 116 -1.89 -6.58 -8.19
N GLU A 117 -2.51 -7.10 -7.13
CA GLU A 117 -3.95 -6.98 -6.89
C GLU A 117 -4.37 -5.50 -6.75
N LEU A 118 -3.72 -4.73 -5.88
CA LEU A 118 -3.99 -3.30 -5.70
C LEU A 118 -3.79 -2.48 -6.98
N HIS A 119 -2.77 -2.82 -7.78
CA HIS A 119 -2.55 -2.15 -9.05
C HIS A 119 -3.66 -2.46 -10.06
N SER A 120 -4.11 -3.71 -10.12
CA SER A 120 -5.02 -4.20 -11.15
C SER A 120 -6.48 -3.87 -10.84
N ILE A 121 -6.88 -3.95 -9.56
CA ILE A 121 -8.27 -3.77 -9.12
C ILE A 121 -8.51 -2.31 -8.73
N GLU A 122 -7.60 -1.73 -7.94
CA GLU A 122 -7.78 -0.40 -7.35
C GLU A 122 -7.04 0.70 -8.12
N ASN A 123 -6.39 0.37 -9.25
CA ASN A 123 -5.60 1.30 -10.07
C ASN A 123 -4.53 2.07 -9.28
N VAL A 124 -4.01 1.48 -8.20
CA VAL A 124 -2.96 2.11 -7.39
C VAL A 124 -1.68 2.19 -8.20
N THR A 125 -1.03 3.37 -8.24
CA THR A 125 0.20 3.54 -9.01
C THR A 125 1.40 2.85 -8.36
N TRP A 126 2.38 2.46 -9.17
CA TRP A 126 3.61 1.79 -8.69
C TRP A 126 4.43 2.67 -7.73
N GLU A 127 4.31 3.99 -7.83
CA GLU A 127 4.93 4.96 -6.93
C GLU A 127 4.35 4.84 -5.52
N LYS A 128 3.01 4.83 -5.41
CA LYS A 128 2.31 4.66 -4.14
C LYS A 128 2.58 3.28 -3.53
N LEU A 129 2.59 2.24 -4.36
CA LEU A 129 2.94 0.88 -3.92
C LEU A 129 4.38 0.80 -3.41
N ALA A 130 5.34 1.39 -4.11
CA ALA A 130 6.74 1.39 -3.68
C ALA A 130 6.94 2.17 -2.38
N GLU A 131 6.19 3.24 -2.16
CA GLU A 131 6.18 3.96 -0.89
C GLU A 131 5.56 3.14 0.25
N ALA A 132 4.47 2.42 -0.01
CA ALA A 132 3.92 1.48 0.95
C ALA A 132 4.90 0.34 1.28
N VAL A 133 5.60 -0.21 0.28
CA VAL A 133 6.64 -1.23 0.49
C VAL A 133 7.77 -0.69 1.34
N ARG A 134 8.17 0.58 1.16
CA ARG A 134 9.20 1.23 2.00
C ARG A 134 8.78 1.37 3.47
N ARG A 135 7.48 1.51 3.73
CA ARG A 135 6.90 1.64 5.08
C ARG A 135 6.64 0.30 5.76
N LEU A 136 6.68 -0.82 5.03
CA LEU A 136 6.51 -2.14 5.63
C LEU A 136 7.50 -2.34 6.76
N SER A 137 7.00 -2.87 7.88
CA SER A 137 7.83 -3.20 9.04
C SER A 137 9.01 -4.07 8.64
N ALA A 138 10.16 -3.84 9.27
CA ALA A 138 11.34 -4.70 9.14
C ALA A 138 11.01 -6.18 9.44
N LYS A 139 9.94 -6.44 10.22
CA LYS A 139 9.37 -7.76 10.49
C LYS A 139 9.06 -8.57 9.22
N TYR A 140 8.63 -7.92 8.14
CA TYR A 140 8.31 -8.62 6.89
C TYR A 140 9.56 -9.08 6.13
N LYS A 141 10.77 -8.68 6.58
CA LYS A 141 12.09 -9.01 6.00
C LYS A 141 12.12 -8.95 4.47
N SER A 142 11.30 -8.08 3.85
CA SER A 142 10.96 -8.21 2.44
C SER A 142 12.20 -7.97 1.57
N CYS A 143 12.40 -8.84 0.58
CA CYS A 143 13.50 -8.73 -0.38
C CYS A 143 13.17 -7.83 -1.57
N LEU A 144 12.09 -7.04 -1.47
CA LEU A 144 11.52 -6.34 -2.61
C LEU A 144 12.25 -5.01 -2.89
N PRO A 145 12.33 -4.62 -4.18
CA PRO A 145 12.86 -3.32 -4.54
C PRO A 145 12.04 -2.18 -3.94
N LYS A 146 12.72 -1.16 -3.43
CA LYS A 146 12.10 0.06 -2.86
C LYS A 146 11.74 1.11 -3.91
N SER A 147 12.23 0.96 -5.15
CA SER A 147 11.92 1.85 -6.27
C SER A 147 10.72 1.33 -7.07
N ALA A 148 9.90 2.26 -7.58
CA ALA A 148 8.70 1.91 -8.36
C ALA A 148 9.04 1.07 -9.61
N ALA A 149 10.04 1.50 -10.39
CA ALA A 149 10.49 0.78 -11.57
C ALA A 149 11.01 -0.62 -11.24
N GLY A 150 11.77 -0.76 -10.15
CA GLY A 150 12.28 -2.06 -9.69
C GLY A 150 11.14 -2.98 -9.23
N LEU A 151 10.20 -2.44 -8.45
CA LEU A 151 9.05 -3.18 -7.95
C LEU A 151 8.16 -3.66 -9.10
N ARG A 152 7.86 -2.79 -10.07
CA ARG A 152 7.10 -3.12 -11.28
C ARG A 152 7.77 -4.24 -12.08
N ARG A 153 9.08 -4.13 -12.32
CA ARG A 153 9.85 -5.17 -13.03
C ARG A 153 9.78 -6.51 -12.27
N LYS A 154 9.91 -6.47 -10.94
CA LYS A 154 9.84 -7.67 -10.10
C LYS A 154 8.47 -8.30 -10.13
N ALA A 155 7.40 -7.50 -10.07
CA ALA A 155 6.02 -7.96 -10.18
C ALA A 155 5.75 -8.61 -11.54
N HIS A 156 6.19 -7.99 -12.64
CA HIS A 156 6.08 -8.60 -13.98
C HIS A 156 6.80 -9.96 -14.05
N ASN A 157 8.02 -10.04 -13.52
CA ASN A 157 8.74 -11.31 -13.46
C ASN A 157 8.05 -12.36 -12.58
N TYR A 158 7.37 -11.94 -11.51
CA TYR A 158 6.58 -12.81 -10.64
C TYR A 158 5.34 -13.36 -11.36
N ILE A 159 4.65 -12.55 -12.16
CA ILE A 159 3.51 -13.02 -12.97
C ILE A 159 3.97 -14.11 -13.95
N ASN A 160 5.14 -13.95 -14.58
CA ASN A 160 5.62 -14.89 -15.59
C ASN A 160 6.31 -16.14 -15.03
N ASN A 161 7.00 -16.02 -13.89
CA ASN A 161 7.86 -17.10 -13.37
C ASN A 161 7.47 -17.58 -11.95
N GLY A 162 6.43 -17.00 -11.35
CA GLY A 162 6.00 -17.30 -9.99
C GLY A 162 7.09 -17.05 -8.94
N ALA A 163 7.07 -17.87 -7.88
CA ALA A 163 7.98 -17.79 -6.73
C ALA A 163 9.47 -17.88 -7.11
N ALA A 164 9.81 -18.56 -8.21
CA ALA A 164 11.19 -18.67 -8.70
C ALA A 164 11.87 -17.30 -8.89
N CYS A 165 11.11 -16.26 -9.23
CA CYS A 165 11.65 -14.95 -9.55
C CYS A 165 12.35 -14.25 -8.38
N LEU A 166 12.05 -14.64 -7.14
CA LEU A 166 12.59 -14.02 -5.92
C LEU A 166 13.93 -14.61 -5.49
N VAL A 167 14.22 -15.85 -5.91
CA VAL A 167 15.51 -16.48 -5.67
C VAL A 167 16.57 -15.75 -6.50
N SER A 168 17.58 -15.19 -5.82
CA SER A 168 18.70 -14.61 -6.55
C SER A 168 19.58 -15.72 -7.11
N LEU A 169 19.92 -15.64 -8.40
CA LEU A 169 20.89 -16.56 -9.03
C LEU A 169 22.31 -16.43 -8.45
N LYS A 170 22.57 -15.43 -7.57
CA LYS A 170 23.85 -15.25 -6.88
C LYS A 170 24.01 -16.13 -5.63
N PHE A 171 23.02 -16.94 -5.26
CA PHE A 171 23.17 -17.88 -4.14
C PHE A 171 24.16 -18.97 -4.51
N GLY A 172 25.33 -18.97 -3.86
CA GLY A 172 26.43 -19.88 -4.15
C GLY A 172 27.66 -19.21 -4.79
N ASN A 173 27.64 -17.89 -5.00
CA ASN A 173 28.85 -17.19 -5.44
C ASN A 173 29.85 -17.14 -4.28
N SER A 174 30.97 -17.86 -4.41
CA SER A 174 32.07 -17.93 -3.44
C SER A 174 32.68 -16.55 -3.09
N ASN A 175 32.32 -15.51 -3.83
CA ASN A 175 32.69 -14.11 -3.57
C ASN A 175 31.90 -13.44 -2.43
N ALA A 176 30.82 -14.05 -1.92
CA ALA A 176 30.09 -13.53 -0.74
C ALA A 176 30.72 -13.97 0.60
N SER A 177 31.90 -14.60 0.58
CA SER A 177 32.66 -15.01 1.76
C SER A 177 33.80 -14.05 2.14
N LYS A 178 33.73 -12.77 1.76
CA LYS A 178 34.68 -11.75 2.21
C LYS A 178 33.98 -10.44 2.60
N LEU A 179 33.80 -10.28 3.91
CA LEU A 179 33.98 -9.09 4.78
C LEU A 179 32.95 -9.11 5.91
#